data_AF-A0A7S2ISM5-F1
#
_entry.id   AF-A0A7S2ISM5-F1
#
_cell.length_a   1.000
_cell.length_b   1.000
_cell.length_c   1.000
_cell.angle_alpha   90.00
_cell.angle_beta   90.00
_cell.angle_gamma   90.00
#
_symmetry.space_group_name_H-M   'P 1'
#
loop_
_entity.id
_entity.type
_entity.pdbx_description
1 polymer ?
#
loop_
_entity_poly.entity_id
_entity_poly.type
_entity_poly.pdbx_seq_one_letter_code
_entity_poly.pdbx_strand_id
1 'polypeptide(L)'
;AEEGMAEEGPSFVDLCTSDDELTHAVEGQPLNPPGPQLPQRAQPPEYAPPPAPSPPVPTQCAPRPPARGDASFASLAMALPTTVIELDEDRPVAVWECLLGGEFKPYAKHIQVELEAAFQRGEAAATIHLRDQEYIVRLAGSKFKQCQRTDASRSREVRRRVGER
;
A
#
# COMPACT_ATOMS: atom_id res chain seq x y z
N ALA A 1 3.72 -45.73 29.96
CA ALA A 1 5.05 -45.39 29.44
C ALA A 1 4.91 -45.39 27.93
N GLU A 2 4.75 -44.20 27.35
CA GLU A 2 4.91 -43.98 25.92
C GLU A 2 5.73 -42.70 25.81
N GLU A 3 6.95 -42.88 25.31
CA GLU A 3 7.96 -41.87 25.05
C GLU A 3 7.65 -41.23 23.69
N GLY A 4 7.36 -39.93 23.70
CA GLY A 4 7.21 -39.13 22.48
C GLY A 4 8.54 -38.50 22.11
N MET A 5 9.14 -39.00 21.03
CA MET A 5 10.42 -38.60 20.45
C MET A 5 10.42 -37.11 20.05
N ALA A 6 11.48 -36.40 20.46
CA ALA A 6 11.81 -35.07 19.98
C ALA A 6 12.42 -35.18 18.57
N GLU A 7 11.82 -34.51 17.58
CA GLU A 7 12.42 -34.36 16.26
C GLU A 7 13.45 -33.21 16.30
N GLU A 8 14.72 -33.59 16.27
CA GLU A 8 15.84 -32.78 15.80
C GLU A 8 15.66 -32.45 14.32
N GLY A 9 15.84 -31.19 13.95
CA GLY A 9 16.06 -30.79 12.56
C GLY A 9 17.10 -29.68 12.46
N PRO A 10 18.40 -29.98 12.24
CA PRO A 10 19.29 -29.15 11.46
C PRO A 10 19.10 -29.50 9.96
N SER A 11 19.43 -28.70 8.96
CA SER A 11 20.60 -27.85 8.84
C SER A 11 20.37 -26.74 7.81
N PHE A 12 20.76 -25.53 8.22
CA PHE A 12 21.48 -24.51 7.46
C PHE A 12 22.13 -25.04 6.16
N VAL A 13 21.48 -24.82 5.01
CA VAL A 13 22.15 -24.92 3.72
C VAL A 13 22.77 -23.56 3.39
N ASP A 14 24.06 -23.53 3.66
CA ASP A 14 25.06 -22.64 3.14
C ASP A 14 24.97 -22.57 1.60
N LEU A 15 24.66 -21.39 1.06
CA LEU A 15 24.87 -21.03 -0.34
C LEU A 15 25.54 -19.64 -0.38
N CYS A 16 26.68 -19.53 0.31
CA CYS A 16 27.69 -18.53 0.01
C CYS A 16 28.67 -19.11 -1.02
N THR A 17 28.40 -18.88 -2.30
CA THR A 17 29.42 -18.97 -3.36
C THR A 17 29.72 -17.56 -3.88
N SER A 18 30.68 -16.91 -3.23
CA SER A 18 31.50 -15.87 -3.83
C SER A 18 32.74 -16.54 -4.45
N ASP A 19 33.02 -16.27 -5.72
CA ASP A 19 34.35 -16.30 -6.35
C ASP A 19 34.17 -15.72 -7.78
N ASP A 20 34.53 -14.48 -8.07
CA ASP A 20 35.87 -13.90 -8.26
C ASP A 20 36.65 -14.50 -9.45
N GLU A 21 36.69 -13.76 -10.56
CA GLU A 21 37.87 -13.47 -11.39
C GLU A 21 37.40 -12.90 -12.76
N LEU A 22 37.60 -11.61 -13.04
CA LEU A 22 38.80 -11.03 -13.64
C LEU A 22 39.04 -11.46 -15.11
N THR A 23 38.81 -10.55 -16.06
CA THR A 23 39.76 -10.30 -17.19
C THR A 23 39.34 -9.09 -18.03
N HIS A 24 40.15 -8.04 -17.89
CA HIS A 24 40.72 -7.17 -18.92
C HIS A 24 40.08 -7.06 -20.32
N ALA A 25 39.89 -5.78 -20.70
CA ALA A 25 40.21 -5.18 -21.98
C ALA A 25 39.43 -5.63 -23.24
N VAL A 26 38.79 -4.68 -23.91
CA VAL A 26 39.26 -4.25 -25.24
C VAL A 26 38.48 -3.02 -25.72
N GLU A 27 39.27 -2.08 -26.21
CA GLU A 27 38.98 -0.91 -26.99
C GLU A 27 37.95 -1.14 -28.11
N GLY A 28 37.04 -0.20 -28.30
CA GLY A 28 36.09 -0.23 -29.41
C GLY A 28 35.06 0.88 -29.31
N GLN A 29 35.42 2.09 -29.73
CA GLN A 29 34.43 3.11 -30.11
C GLN A 29 33.85 2.72 -31.47
N PRO A 30 32.56 2.33 -31.57
CA PRO A 30 31.90 2.35 -32.87
C PRO A 30 31.58 3.81 -33.22
N LEU A 31 32.14 4.26 -34.33
CA LEU A 31 31.64 5.38 -35.13
C LEU A 31 30.10 5.27 -35.21
N ASN A 32 29.39 6.25 -34.65
CA ASN A 32 27.95 6.37 -34.80
C ASN A 32 27.65 6.75 -36.26
N PRO A 33 26.99 5.91 -37.07
CA PRO A 33 26.47 6.34 -38.35
C PRO A 33 25.30 7.32 -38.13
N PRO A 34 25.00 8.23 -39.08
CA PRO A 34 23.76 9.01 -39.02
C PRO A 34 22.56 8.07 -39.13
N GLY A 35 21.94 7.78 -37.98
CA GLY A 35 20.75 6.94 -37.89
C GLY A 35 19.52 7.61 -38.52
N PRO A 36 18.58 6.83 -39.06
CA PRO A 36 17.49 7.27 -39.91
C PRO A 36 16.54 8.23 -39.18
N GLN A 37 16.04 9.24 -39.92
CA GLN A 37 14.97 10.12 -39.46
C GLN A 37 13.81 9.28 -38.92
N LEU A 38 13.55 9.40 -37.62
CA LEU A 38 12.38 8.81 -36.99
C LEU A 38 11.13 9.30 -37.76
N PRO A 39 10.19 8.42 -38.12
CA PRO A 39 8.91 8.86 -38.69
C PRO A 39 8.28 9.84 -37.69
N GLN A 40 7.88 11.01 -38.20
CA GLN A 40 7.16 12.00 -37.42
C GLN A 40 6.07 11.30 -36.63
N ARG A 41 6.21 11.34 -35.30
CA ARG A 41 5.24 10.78 -34.38
C ARG A 41 3.89 11.41 -34.72
N ALA A 42 2.97 10.58 -35.21
CA ALA A 42 1.59 10.98 -35.45
C ALA A 42 1.10 11.78 -34.24
N GLN A 43 0.60 12.99 -34.50
CA GLN A 43 0.06 13.83 -33.45
C GLN A 43 -1.01 13.03 -32.70
N PRO A 44 -1.00 13.07 -31.34
CA PRO A 44 -2.09 12.46 -30.58
C PRO A 44 -3.41 13.08 -31.06
N PRO A 45 -4.49 12.28 -31.15
CA PRO A 45 -5.79 12.79 -31.56
C PRO A 45 -6.15 14.00 -30.69
N GLU A 46 -6.58 15.05 -31.38
CA GLU A 46 -7.09 16.29 -30.82
C GLU A 46 -8.02 15.97 -29.64
N TYR A 47 -7.75 16.61 -28.51
CA TYR A 47 -8.41 16.36 -27.23
C TYR A 47 -9.91 16.67 -27.38
N ALA A 48 -10.74 15.65 -27.61
CA ALA A 48 -12.18 15.81 -27.50
C ALA A 48 -12.51 16.14 -26.03
N PRO A 49 -13.11 17.30 -25.74
CA PRO A 49 -13.50 17.63 -24.37
C PRO A 49 -14.49 16.57 -23.86
N PRO A 50 -14.38 16.14 -22.59
CA PRO A 50 -15.34 15.21 -22.02
C PRO A 50 -16.75 15.82 -22.08
N PRO A 51 -17.81 15.01 -22.30
CA PRO A 51 -19.17 15.51 -22.24
C PRO A 51 -19.44 16.12 -20.86
N ALA A 52 -20.12 17.26 -20.86
CA ALA A 52 -20.46 18.01 -19.65
C ALA A 52 -21.19 17.11 -18.63
N PRO A 53 -20.94 17.29 -17.31
CA PRO A 53 -21.68 16.57 -16.29
C PRO A 53 -23.18 16.90 -16.37
N SER A 54 -24.00 15.87 -16.47
CA SER A 54 -25.46 16.00 -16.41
C SER A 54 -25.88 16.69 -15.10
N PRO A 55 -26.87 17.60 -15.13
CA PRO A 55 -27.36 18.25 -13.92
C PRO A 55 -27.98 17.24 -12.95
N PRO A 56 -27.88 17.46 -11.63
CA PRO A 56 -28.52 16.59 -10.65
C PRO A 56 -30.03 16.64 -10.81
N VAL A 57 -30.64 15.47 -10.95
CA VAL A 57 -32.09 15.28 -10.86
C VAL A 57 -32.55 15.59 -9.44
N PRO A 58 -33.50 16.52 -9.23
CA PRO A 58 -34.12 16.73 -7.93
C PRO A 58 -35.15 15.62 -7.67
N THR A 59 -34.75 14.54 -7.01
CA THR A 59 -35.72 13.55 -6.50
C THR A 59 -36.22 13.97 -5.12
N GLN A 60 -37.26 14.81 -5.21
CA GLN A 60 -38.50 14.83 -4.43
C GLN A 60 -38.59 13.97 -3.14
N CYS A 61 -38.98 14.66 -2.06
CA CYS A 61 -39.30 14.20 -0.71
C CYS A 61 -40.30 13.03 -0.60
N ALA A 62 -40.10 12.16 0.39
CA ALA A 62 -41.15 11.55 1.24
C ALA A 62 -40.51 10.90 2.51
N PRO A 63 -41.28 10.49 3.54
CA PRO A 63 -41.82 11.33 4.60
C PRO A 63 -41.18 11.08 5.98
N ARG A 64 -41.24 12.13 6.80
CA ARG A 64 -40.86 12.18 8.23
C ARG A 64 -41.72 11.21 9.07
N PRO A 65 -41.15 10.32 9.89
CA PRO A 65 -41.92 9.63 10.93
C PRO A 65 -42.22 10.56 12.12
N PRO A 66 -43.37 10.40 12.81
CA PRO A 66 -43.75 11.25 13.92
C PRO A 66 -42.97 10.91 15.19
N ALA A 67 -42.58 11.96 15.91
CA ALA A 67 -41.97 11.90 17.23
C ALA A 67 -42.99 11.47 18.29
N ARG A 68 -42.65 10.45 19.10
CA ARG A 68 -43.07 10.35 20.50
C ARG A 68 -42.28 9.26 21.23
N GLY A 69 -41.49 9.67 22.21
CA GLY A 69 -40.74 8.76 23.08
C GLY A 69 -39.81 9.54 24.00
N ASP A 70 -40.38 10.05 25.09
CA ASP A 70 -39.66 10.63 26.22
C ASP A 70 -39.20 9.46 27.12
N ALA A 71 -37.88 9.28 27.22
CA ALA A 71 -37.17 8.49 28.25
C ALA A 71 -35.68 8.86 28.10
N SER A 72 -35.16 9.83 28.83
CA SER A 72 -34.71 9.70 30.22
C SER A 72 -33.61 8.64 30.41
N PHE A 73 -32.39 9.18 30.47
CA PHE A 73 -31.32 8.87 31.42
C PHE A 73 -30.52 7.56 31.32
N ALA A 74 -29.19 7.77 31.42
CA ALA A 74 -28.14 6.85 31.84
C ALA A 74 -27.58 5.83 30.83
N SER A 75 -26.27 6.01 30.62
CA SER A 75 -25.25 4.97 30.71
C SER A 75 -25.47 3.67 29.95
N LEU A 76 -24.77 3.53 28.84
CA LEU A 76 -23.54 2.72 28.83
C LEU A 76 -22.84 3.00 27.51
N ALA A 77 -21.74 3.75 27.60
CA ALA A 77 -20.69 3.65 26.62
C ALA A 77 -20.32 2.17 26.54
N MET A 78 -20.85 1.47 25.54
CA MET A 78 -20.34 0.19 25.11
C MET A 78 -18.94 0.49 24.61
N ALA A 79 -17.99 0.43 25.54
CA ALA A 79 -16.58 0.31 25.29
C ALA A 79 -16.43 -0.92 24.39
N LEU A 80 -16.48 -0.66 23.08
CA LEU A 80 -15.91 -1.55 22.09
C LEU A 80 -14.53 -1.92 22.62
N PRO A 81 -14.18 -3.21 22.71
CA PRO A 81 -12.85 -3.60 23.12
C PRO A 81 -11.90 -2.95 22.11
N THR A 82 -11.30 -1.85 22.55
CA THR A 82 -10.08 -1.32 21.95
C THR A 82 -9.08 -2.37 22.35
N THR A 83 -8.99 -3.44 21.56
CA THR A 83 -7.94 -4.44 21.68
C THR A 83 -6.67 -3.65 21.44
N VAL A 84 -6.10 -3.16 22.53
CA VAL A 84 -4.74 -2.66 22.60
C VAL A 84 -3.91 -3.90 22.33
N ILE A 85 -3.64 -4.14 21.04
CA ILE A 85 -2.61 -5.08 20.66
C ILE A 85 -1.34 -4.42 21.21
N GLU A 86 -0.87 -4.92 22.35
CA GLU A 86 0.47 -4.65 22.85
C GLU A 86 1.44 -5.18 21.80
N LEU A 87 1.65 -4.36 20.76
CA LEU A 87 2.69 -4.59 19.78
C LEU A 87 3.99 -4.42 20.55
N ASP A 88 4.61 -5.56 20.83
CA ASP A 88 6.00 -5.73 21.24
C ASP A 88 6.84 -4.55 20.72
N GLU A 89 7.28 -3.68 21.63
CA GLU A 89 7.89 -2.37 21.30
C GLU A 89 9.26 -2.48 20.62
N ASP A 90 9.76 -3.69 20.34
CA ASP A 90 11.08 -3.89 19.73
C ASP A 90 11.03 -3.88 18.19
N ARG A 91 10.82 -2.66 17.69
CA ARG A 91 11.03 -2.20 16.30
C ARG A 91 10.03 -2.70 15.25
N PRO A 92 9.50 -1.78 14.39
CA PRO A 92 8.88 -2.22 13.15
C PRO A 92 9.97 -2.89 12.30
N VAL A 93 9.88 -4.22 12.18
CA VAL A 93 10.75 -5.06 11.34
C VAL A 93 10.76 -4.58 9.88
N ALA A 94 9.73 -3.84 9.47
CA ALA A 94 9.64 -3.25 8.14
C ALA A 94 9.24 -1.76 8.14
N VAL A 95 9.81 -1.02 7.19
CA VAL A 95 9.49 0.37 6.89
C VAL A 95 8.56 0.40 5.69
N TRP A 96 7.40 1.03 5.86
CA TRP A 96 6.45 1.27 4.78
C TRP A 96 6.70 2.64 4.14
N GLU A 97 6.84 2.66 2.82
CA GLU A 97 7.12 3.87 2.03
C GLU A 97 6.09 4.06 0.90
N CYS A 98 5.77 5.32 0.60
CA CYS A 98 4.83 5.71 -0.46
C CYS A 98 5.52 6.56 -1.51
N LEU A 99 5.18 6.37 -2.79
CA LEU A 99 5.69 7.20 -3.88
C LEU A 99 5.01 8.58 -3.90
N LEU A 100 5.80 9.60 -3.54
CA LEU A 100 5.40 11.00 -3.49
C LEU A 100 6.37 11.83 -4.35
N GLY A 101 5.88 12.34 -5.48
CA GLY A 101 6.66 13.25 -6.33
C GLY A 101 7.91 12.61 -6.96
N GLY A 102 7.87 11.30 -7.22
CA GLY A 102 8.99 10.55 -7.80
C GLY A 102 9.94 9.91 -6.77
N GLU A 103 9.73 10.16 -5.48
CA GLU A 103 10.53 9.59 -4.40
C GLU A 103 9.68 8.75 -3.45
N PHE A 104 10.23 7.65 -2.94
CA PHE A 104 9.60 6.87 -1.88
C PHE A 104 9.86 7.52 -0.53
N LYS A 105 8.79 7.94 0.15
CA LYS A 105 8.86 8.56 1.47
C LYS A 105 8.24 7.66 2.52
N PRO A 106 8.85 7.53 3.70
CA PRO A 106 8.29 6.71 4.77
C PRO A 106 6.97 7.28 5.27
N TYR A 107 6.03 6.40 5.62
CA TYR A 107 4.82 6.80 6.32
C TYR A 107 5.12 7.26 7.76
N ALA A 108 4.16 7.93 8.40
CA ALA A 108 4.25 8.23 9.83
C ALA A 108 4.26 6.94 10.67
N LYS A 109 4.94 6.96 11.83
CA LYS A 109 5.14 5.77 12.68
C LYS A 109 3.85 5.01 12.99
N HIS A 110 2.77 5.71 13.35
CA HIS A 110 1.47 5.08 13.66
C HIS A 110 0.88 4.35 12.44
N ILE A 111 0.96 4.94 11.25
CA ILE A 111 0.53 4.30 9.99
C ILE A 111 1.39 3.09 9.67
N GLN A 112 2.70 3.16 9.89
CA GLN A 112 3.58 2.00 9.68
C GLN A 112 3.16 0.81 10.55
N VAL A 113 2.84 1.07 11.82
CA VAL A 113 2.34 0.05 12.76
C VAL A 113 1.01 -0.53 12.29
N GLU A 114 0.05 0.31 11.89
CA GLU A 114 -1.26 -0.14 11.41
C GLU A 114 -1.15 -0.99 10.13
N LEU A 115 -0.35 -0.56 9.15
CA LEU A 115 -0.14 -1.29 7.90
C LEU A 115 0.59 -2.61 8.13
N GLU A 116 1.59 -2.62 9.00
CA GLU A 116 2.32 -3.83 9.35
C GLU A 116 1.41 -4.83 10.07
N ALA A 117 0.61 -4.37 11.04
CA ALA A 117 -0.35 -5.22 11.74
C ALA A 117 -1.40 -5.81 10.77
N ALA A 118 -1.96 -4.99 9.87
CA ALA A 118 -2.92 -5.47 8.87
C ALA A 118 -2.29 -6.48 7.90
N PHE A 119 -1.04 -6.25 7.49
CA PHE A 119 -0.29 -7.16 6.64
C PHE A 119 -0.02 -8.50 7.35
N GLN A 120 0.42 -8.47 8.60
CA GLN A 120 0.64 -9.67 9.42
C GLN A 120 -0.65 -10.46 9.68
N ARG A 121 -1.79 -9.78 9.79
CA ARG A 121 -3.12 -10.42 9.85
C ARG A 121 -3.57 -11.03 8.52
N GLY A 122 -2.84 -10.80 7.43
CA GLY A 122 -3.20 -11.28 6.09
C GLY A 122 -4.39 -10.55 5.49
N GLU A 123 -4.65 -9.29 5.90
CA GLU A 123 -5.73 -8.50 5.32
C GLU A 123 -5.43 -8.13 3.87
N ALA A 124 -6.46 -8.12 3.03
CA ALA A 124 -6.31 -7.75 1.62
C ALA A 124 -6.10 -6.24 1.42
N ALA A 125 -6.60 -5.42 2.35
CA ALA A 125 -6.45 -3.98 2.33
C ALA A 125 -6.57 -3.40 3.74
N ALA A 126 -5.87 -2.29 3.98
CA ALA A 126 -5.93 -1.50 5.20
C ALA A 126 -6.40 -0.07 4.89
N THR A 127 -7.14 0.54 5.81
CA THR A 127 -7.61 1.93 5.66
C THR A 127 -6.81 2.83 6.58
N ILE A 128 -6.24 3.91 6.03
CA ILE A 128 -5.39 4.85 6.77
C ILE A 128 -5.88 6.28 6.53
N HIS A 129 -5.67 7.14 7.53
CA HIS A 129 -6.07 8.55 7.49
C HIS A 129 -4.83 9.44 7.34
N LEU A 130 -4.82 10.29 6.31
CA LEU A 130 -3.75 11.24 6.02
C LEU A 130 -4.34 12.61 5.74
N ARG A 131 -4.05 13.59 6.61
CA ARG A 131 -4.51 14.98 6.44
C ARG A 131 -6.02 15.07 6.16
N ASP A 132 -6.81 14.42 7.00
CA ASP A 132 -8.28 14.37 6.94
C ASP A 132 -8.85 13.67 5.69
N GLN A 133 -8.01 12.97 4.94
CA GLN A 133 -8.41 12.14 3.81
C GLN A 133 -8.20 10.67 4.11
N GLU A 134 -9.16 9.86 3.70
CA GLU A 134 -9.14 8.43 3.88
C GLU A 134 -8.57 7.75 2.63
N TYR A 135 -7.56 6.91 2.86
CA TYR A 135 -6.89 6.14 1.83
C TYR A 135 -6.99 4.66 2.13
N ILE A 136 -7.18 3.87 1.08
CA ILE A 136 -7.17 2.41 1.13
C ILE A 136 -5.85 1.92 0.56
N VAL A 137 -5.04 1.26 1.38
CA VAL A 137 -3.81 0.60 0.97
C VAL A 137 -4.14 -0.86 0.69
N ARG A 138 -4.02 -1.28 -0.57
CA ARG A 138 -4.15 -2.68 -0.98
C ARG A 138 -2.88 -3.42 -0.61
N LEU A 139 -3.03 -4.38 0.29
CA LEU A 139 -1.99 -5.24 0.83
C LEU A 139 -1.96 -6.61 0.13
N ALA A 140 -3.03 -6.97 -0.57
CA ALA A 140 -3.08 -8.17 -1.40
C ALA A 140 -2.29 -8.01 -2.71
N GLY A 141 -1.45 -8.99 -3.02
CA GLY A 141 -0.75 -9.14 -4.30
C GLY A 141 0.73 -8.78 -4.24
N SER A 142 1.39 -8.81 -5.41
CA SER A 142 2.84 -8.60 -5.52
C SER A 142 3.25 -7.12 -5.45
N LYS A 143 2.31 -6.18 -5.58
CA LYS A 143 2.56 -4.73 -5.57
C LYS A 143 1.54 -4.03 -4.70
N PHE A 144 2.00 -3.35 -3.66
CA PHE A 144 1.14 -2.58 -2.78
C PHE A 144 0.76 -1.26 -3.45
N LYS A 145 -0.51 -0.87 -3.32
CA LYS A 145 -1.02 0.37 -3.90
C LYS A 145 -1.91 1.08 -2.91
N GLN A 146 -1.71 2.37 -2.75
CA GLN A 146 -2.60 3.25 -2.03
C GLN A 146 -3.57 3.89 -3.03
N CYS A 147 -4.86 3.87 -2.74
CA CYS A 147 -5.91 4.57 -3.48
C CYS A 147 -6.65 5.52 -2.54
N GLN A 148 -7.04 6.70 -3.01
CA GLN A 148 -7.95 7.54 -2.25
C GLN A 148 -9.36 6.92 -2.26
N ARG A 149 -10.04 6.84 -1.10
CA ARG A 149 -11.36 6.17 -1.05
C ARG A 149 -12.40 6.85 -1.94
N THR A 150 -12.37 8.18 -1.99
CA THR A 150 -13.28 8.98 -2.82
C THR A 150 -12.88 9.03 -4.29
N ASP A 151 -11.63 8.70 -4.63
CA ASP A 151 -11.10 8.79 -6.00
C ASP A 151 -10.05 7.70 -6.25
N ALA A 152 -10.51 6.57 -6.78
CA ALA A 152 -9.65 5.43 -7.07
C ALA A 152 -8.65 5.69 -8.23
N SER A 153 -8.88 6.72 -9.04
CA SER A 153 -7.97 7.10 -10.14
C SER A 153 -6.64 7.62 -9.60
N ARG A 154 -6.67 8.20 -8.41
CA ARG A 154 -5.48 8.69 -7.71
C ARG A 154 -4.88 7.56 -6.90
N SER A 155 -4.07 6.74 -7.57
CA SER A 155 -3.29 5.70 -6.93
C SER A 155 -1.82 6.08 -6.79
N ARG A 156 -1.20 5.61 -5.71
CA ARG A 156 0.24 5.73 -5.44
C ARG A 156 0.82 4.35 -5.19
N GLU A 157 2.05 4.16 -5.63
CA GLU A 157 2.78 2.95 -5.32
C GLU A 157 3.24 2.97 -3.87
N VAL A 158 3.14 1.81 -3.22
CA VAL A 158 3.57 1.59 -1.84
C VAL A 158 4.55 0.44 -1.84
N ARG A 159 5.59 0.52 -1.01
CA ARG A 159 6.53 -0.58 -0.80
C ARG A 159 6.75 -0.81 0.68
N ARG A 160 7.01 -2.07 1.02
CA ARG A 160 7.43 -2.51 2.34
C ARG A 160 8.89 -2.91 2.25
N ARG A 161 9.76 -2.29 3.04
CA ARG A 161 11.17 -2.64 3.14
C ARG A 161 11.42 -3.30 4.48
N VAL A 162 11.76 -4.59 4.47
CA VAL A 162 12.26 -5.26 5.68
C VAL A 162 13.72 -4.88 5.82
N GLY A 163 14.13 -4.37 6.98
CA GLY A 163 15.55 -4.16 7.22
C GLY A 163 16.23 -5.52 7.33
N GLU A 164 17.11 -5.88 6.39
CA GLU A 164 18.09 -6.93 6.64
C GLU A 164 19.01 -6.44 7.76
N ARG A 165 19.11 -7.25 8.81
CA ARG A 165 19.98 -7.01 9.96
C ARG A 165 21.25 -7.80 9.81
#